data_AF-A0ABD5TT31-F1
#
_entry.id   AF-A0ABD5TT31-F1
#
_cell.length_a   1.000
_cell.length_b   1.000
_cell.length_c   1.000
_cell.angle_alpha   90.00
_cell.angle_beta   90.00
_cell.angle_gamma   90.00
#
_symmetry.space_group_name_H-M   'P 1'
#
loop_
_entity.id
_entity.type
_entity.pdbx_description
1 polymer ?
#
loop_
_entity_poly.entity_id
_entity_poly.type
_entity_poly.pdbx_seq_one_letter_code
_entity_poly.pdbx_strand_id
1 'polypeptide(L)'
;MSYEPPAPPQELLTDVVDTLDDYSPKLLRDVARYTEELAEHREREERLADNEENEGVKERPENLPDDVPSKATITVKEINDNRYYYWQWRDGEKIHSKYKGPVDSEN
;
A
#
# COMPACT_ATOMS: atom_id res chain seq x y z
N MET A 1 -27.70 8.46 37.43
CA MET A 1 -26.89 8.32 36.20
C MET A 1 -25.95 9.50 36.17
N SER A 2 -24.64 9.29 36.13
CA SER A 2 -23.68 10.40 36.05
C SER A 2 -23.87 11.11 34.71
N TYR A 3 -24.03 12.43 34.78
CA TYR A 3 -24.15 13.34 33.63
C TYR A 3 -22.78 13.92 33.24
N GLU A 4 -21.69 13.26 33.64
CA GLU A 4 -20.35 13.76 33.41
C GLU A 4 -19.94 13.48 31.96
N PRO A 5 -19.34 14.47 31.26
CA PRO A 5 -18.83 14.27 29.92
C PRO A 5 -17.72 13.20 29.91
N PRO A 6 -17.54 12.48 28.80
CA PRO A 6 -16.44 11.53 28.66
C PRO A 6 -15.08 12.24 28.69
N ALA A 7 -14.06 11.56 29.23
CA ALA A 7 -12.70 12.08 29.19
C ALA A 7 -12.12 11.96 27.76
N PRO A 8 -11.42 13.00 27.24
CA PRO A 8 -10.78 12.93 25.95
C PRO A 8 -9.57 11.96 25.96
N PRO A 9 -9.27 11.28 24.84
CA PRO A 9 -8.05 10.51 24.65
C PRO A 9 -6.78 11.34 24.87
N GLN A 10 -5.75 10.75 25.48
CA GLN A 10 -4.50 11.45 25.86
C GLN A 10 -3.69 11.96 24.66
N GLU A 11 -3.83 11.33 23.50
CA GLU A 11 -3.09 11.66 22.28
C GLU A 11 -3.83 12.68 21.40
N LEU A 12 -5.07 13.04 21.74
CA LEU A 12 -5.80 14.06 20.99
C LEU A 12 -5.39 15.46 21.44
N LEU A 13 -5.10 16.31 20.45
CA LEU A 13 -4.82 17.72 20.69
C LEU A 13 -6.04 18.44 21.24
N THR A 14 -5.82 19.36 22.18
CA THR A 14 -6.89 20.15 22.83
C THR A 14 -7.77 20.85 21.79
N ASP A 15 -7.17 21.44 20.74
CA ASP A 15 -7.93 22.12 19.68
C ASP A 15 -8.93 21.19 18.96
N VAL A 16 -8.60 19.91 18.82
CA VAL A 16 -9.50 18.91 18.23
C VAL A 16 -10.64 18.58 19.19
N VAL A 17 -10.32 18.46 20.49
CA VAL A 17 -11.33 18.22 21.54
C VAL A 17 -12.32 19.38 21.61
N ASP A 18 -11.83 20.62 21.68
CA ASP A 18 -12.67 21.83 21.69
C ASP A 18 -13.59 21.90 20.46
N THR A 19 -13.06 21.55 19.29
CA THR A 19 -13.86 21.52 18.05
C THR A 19 -14.97 20.46 18.11
N LEU A 20 -14.70 19.28 18.69
CA LEU A 20 -15.69 18.21 18.82
C LEU A 20 -16.75 18.53 19.88
N ASP A 21 -16.39 19.23 20.95
CA ASP A 21 -17.34 19.63 22.00
C ASP A 21 -18.42 20.60 21.46
N ASP A 22 -18.10 21.39 20.43
CA ASP A 22 -19.05 22.27 19.74
C ASP A 22 -19.99 21.55 18.75
N TYR A 23 -19.75 20.26 18.47
CA TYR A 23 -20.51 19.52 17.47
C TYR A 23 -21.83 18.96 18.01
N SER A 24 -22.86 19.00 17.15
CA SER A 24 -24.13 18.33 17.45
C SER A 24 -23.94 16.80 17.56
N PRO A 25 -24.78 16.10 18.36
CA PRO A 25 -24.69 14.64 18.49
C PRO A 25 -24.75 13.86 17.17
N LYS A 26 -25.43 14.42 16.15
CA LYS A 26 -25.48 13.82 14.81
C LYS A 26 -24.13 13.93 14.11
N LEU A 27 -23.51 15.10 14.16
CA LEU A 27 -22.21 15.34 13.54
C LEU A 27 -21.12 14.51 14.22
N LEU A 28 -21.15 14.37 15.56
CA LEU A 28 -20.24 13.48 16.29
C LEU A 28 -20.33 12.02 15.82
N ARG A 29 -21.54 11.52 15.52
CA ARG A 29 -21.72 10.17 14.97
C ARG A 29 -21.21 10.04 13.54
N ASP A 30 -21.40 11.07 12.72
CA ASP A 30 -20.87 11.08 11.35
C ASP A 30 -19.33 11.12 11.34
N VAL A 31 -18.72 11.90 12.23
CA VAL A 31 -17.26 11.93 12.44
C VAL A 31 -16.75 10.56 12.88
N ALA A 32 -17.39 9.93 13.87
CA ALA A 32 -16.98 8.62 14.36
C ALA A 32 -16.97 7.55 13.24
N ARG A 33 -18.00 7.54 12.37
CA ARG A 33 -18.03 6.64 11.21
C ARG A 33 -16.91 6.95 10.23
N TYR A 34 -16.70 8.22 9.91
CA TYR A 34 -15.63 8.62 8.98
C TYR A 34 -14.24 8.24 9.50
N THR A 35 -13.96 8.45 10.79
CA THR A 35 -12.67 8.11 11.39
C THR A 35 -12.41 6.61 11.40
N GLU A 36 -13.45 5.79 11.58
CA GLU A 36 -13.36 4.33 11.47
C GLU A 36 -13.00 3.91 10.04
N GLU A 37 -13.75 4.40 9.04
CA GLU A 37 -13.48 4.11 7.62
C GLU A 37 -12.06 4.58 7.21
N LEU A 38 -11.60 5.71 7.76
CA LEU A 38 -10.25 6.21 7.53
C LEU A 38 -9.17 5.32 8.16
N ALA A 39 -9.42 4.77 9.34
CA ALA A 39 -8.51 3.82 9.98
C ALA A 39 -8.39 2.54 9.14
N GLU A 40 -9.52 1.93 8.76
CA GLU A 40 -9.54 0.74 7.89
C GLU A 40 -8.82 0.98 6.56
N HIS A 41 -8.99 2.17 5.97
CA HIS A 41 -8.29 2.56 4.75
C HIS A 41 -6.77 2.60 4.99
N ARG A 42 -6.30 3.25 6.06
CA ARG A 42 -4.86 3.34 6.37
C ARG A 42 -4.25 1.98 6.66
N GLU A 43 -4.93 1.12 7.43
CA GLU A 43 -4.48 -0.26 7.68
C GLU A 43 -4.40 -1.08 6.38
N ARG A 44 -5.34 -0.86 5.44
CA ARG A 44 -5.28 -1.50 4.12
C ARG A 44 -4.09 -1.00 3.31
N GLU A 45 -3.84 0.31 3.30
CA GLU A 45 -2.69 0.89 2.59
C GLU A 45 -1.38 0.38 3.18
N GLU A 46 -1.25 0.28 4.50
CA GLU A 46 -0.06 -0.30 5.15
C GLU A 46 0.14 -1.76 4.77
N ARG A 47 -0.93 -2.56 4.76
CA ARG A 47 -0.88 -3.93 4.26
C ARG A 47 -0.51 -4.02 2.78
N LEU A 48 -0.96 -3.07 1.96
CA LEU A 48 -0.63 -3.03 0.54
C LEU A 48 0.81 -2.58 0.31
N ALA A 49 1.32 -1.62 1.09
CA ALA A 49 2.70 -1.17 1.05
C ALA A 49 3.66 -2.29 1.49
N ASP A 50 3.35 -3.00 2.57
CA ASP A 50 4.09 -4.20 2.99
C ASP A 50 4.04 -5.30 1.93
N ASN A 51 2.89 -5.45 1.26
CA ASN A 51 2.74 -6.37 0.14
C ASN A 51 3.44 -5.90 -1.14
N GLU A 52 3.57 -4.60 -1.43
CA GLU A 52 4.33 -4.07 -2.57
C GLU A 52 5.85 -4.14 -2.34
N GLU A 53 6.30 -4.05 -1.08
CA GLU A 53 7.69 -4.36 -0.70
C GLU A 53 8.00 -5.86 -0.85
N ASN A 54 7.03 -6.74 -0.60
CA ASN A 54 7.15 -8.19 -0.83
C ASN A 54 6.85 -8.65 -2.26
N GLU A 55 6.02 -7.92 -3.00
CA GLU A 55 5.55 -8.20 -4.36
C GLU A 55 6.03 -7.10 -5.31
N GLY A 56 7.33 -7.07 -5.62
CA GLY A 56 7.92 -6.18 -6.63
C GLY A 56 7.42 -6.47 -8.06
N VAL A 57 6.17 -6.13 -8.34
CA VAL A 57 5.34 -6.55 -9.47
C VAL A 57 4.22 -5.47 -9.61
N LYS A 58 4.14 -4.54 -10.59
CA LYS A 58 4.18 -4.67 -12.06
C LYS A 58 4.32 -3.29 -12.71
N GLU A 59 5.44 -3.04 -13.37
CA GLU A 59 5.37 -2.24 -14.60
C GLU A 59 4.90 -3.20 -15.70
N ARG A 60 3.69 -3.01 -16.22
CA ARG A 60 3.26 -3.70 -17.44
C ARG A 60 4.20 -3.22 -18.54
N PRO A 61 5.02 -4.09 -19.12
CA PRO A 61 6.05 -3.66 -20.04
C PRO A 61 5.46 -3.66 -21.43
N GLU A 62 5.40 -2.50 -22.02
CA GLU A 62 4.96 -2.31 -23.39
C GLU A 62 6.01 -2.83 -24.40
N ASN A 63 7.15 -3.35 -23.91
CA ASN A 63 8.26 -3.92 -24.68
C ASN A 63 8.55 -5.38 -24.24
N LEU A 64 7.63 -6.30 -24.51
CA LEU A 64 7.94 -7.73 -24.41
C LEU A 64 8.71 -8.17 -25.67
N PRO A 65 9.91 -8.76 -25.55
CA PRO A 65 10.59 -9.40 -26.69
C PRO A 65 9.82 -10.66 -27.13
N ASP A 66 9.89 -11.01 -28.42
CA ASP A 66 9.15 -12.15 -29.04
C ASP A 66 9.32 -13.51 -28.32
N ASP A 67 10.44 -13.68 -27.61
CA ASP A 67 10.82 -14.90 -26.91
C ASP A 67 10.23 -14.98 -25.48
N VAL A 68 9.45 -13.97 -25.05
CA VAL A 68 8.78 -13.92 -23.76
C VAL A 68 7.26 -13.90 -23.97
N PRO A 69 6.50 -14.84 -23.37
CA PRO A 69 5.06 -14.88 -23.57
C PRO A 69 4.38 -13.65 -22.95
N SER A 70 3.29 -13.20 -23.57
CA SER A 70 2.54 -11.99 -23.14
C SER A 70 1.99 -12.06 -21.71
N LYS A 71 1.99 -13.24 -21.07
CA LYS A 71 1.62 -13.45 -19.66
C LYS A 71 2.80 -13.36 -18.69
N ALA A 72 4.00 -13.06 -19.16
CA ALA A 72 5.16 -12.87 -18.30
C ALA A 72 4.98 -11.64 -17.41
N THR A 73 5.50 -11.73 -16.19
CA THR A 73 5.49 -10.67 -15.18
C THR A 73 6.93 -10.23 -14.92
N ILE A 74 7.17 -8.93 -14.67
CA ILE A 74 8.49 -8.47 -14.23
C ILE A 74 8.63 -8.77 -12.74
N THR A 75 9.73 -9.40 -12.36
CA THR A 75 10.20 -9.50 -10.98
C THR A 75 11.49 -8.71 -10.82
N VAL A 76 11.57 -7.89 -9.78
CA VAL A 76 12.80 -7.19 -9.40
C VAL A 76 13.60 -8.07 -8.44
N LYS A 77 14.89 -8.25 -8.72
CA LYS A 77 15.83 -8.87 -7.77
C LYS A 77 16.87 -7.83 -7.35
N GLU A 78 17.06 -7.69 -6.05
CA GLU A 78 18.10 -6.82 -5.48
C GLU A 78 19.30 -7.67 -5.05
N ILE A 79 20.49 -7.33 -5.55
CA ILE A 79 21.74 -8.00 -5.23
C ILE A 79 22.85 -6.93 -5.15
N ASN A 80 23.54 -6.82 -4.00
CA ASN A 80 24.60 -5.83 -3.76
C ASN A 80 24.16 -4.39 -4.08
N ASP A 81 23.02 -3.93 -3.54
CA ASP A 81 22.42 -2.60 -3.81
C ASP A 81 22.09 -2.32 -5.29
N ASN A 82 22.16 -3.34 -6.16
CA ASN A 82 21.78 -3.23 -7.56
C ASN A 82 20.47 -3.95 -7.81
N ARG A 83 19.54 -3.28 -8.49
CA ARG A 83 18.24 -3.82 -8.86
C ARG A 83 18.32 -4.38 -10.28
N TYR A 84 17.79 -5.59 -10.47
CA TYR A 84 17.79 -6.30 -11.74
C TYR A 84 16.37 -6.71 -12.12
N TYR A 85 15.96 -6.40 -13.35
CA TYR A 85 14.66 -6.81 -13.86
C TYR A 85 14.72 -8.18 -14.53
N TYR A 86 13.82 -9.08 -14.13
CA TYR A 86 13.62 -10.39 -14.75
C TYR A 86 12.18 -10.53 -15.26
N TRP A 87 12.03 -11.00 -16.49
CA TRP A 87 10.79 -11.62 -16.95
C TRP A 87 10.61 -12.96 -16.28
N GLN A 88 9.46 -13.23 -15.70
CA GLN A 88 9.12 -14.55 -15.18
C GLN A 88 7.75 -14.98 -15.71
N TRP A 89 7.67 -16.21 -16.19
CA TRP A 89 6.42 -16.83 -16.61
C TRP A 89 6.40 -18.32 -16.28
N ARG A 90 5.20 -18.90 -16.25
CA ARG A 90 5.01 -20.34 -16.07
C ARG A 90 4.66 -20.96 -17.41
N ASP A 91 5.36 -22.04 -17.74
CA ASP A 91 5.05 -22.93 -18.85
C ASP A 91 4.74 -24.32 -18.27
N GLY A 92 3.44 -24.60 -18.10
CA GLY A 92 2.98 -25.78 -17.36
C GLY A 92 3.46 -25.78 -15.91
N GLU A 93 4.25 -26.79 -15.53
CA GLU A 93 4.82 -26.96 -14.20
C GLU A 93 6.21 -26.32 -14.04
N LYS A 94 6.79 -25.77 -15.12
CA LYS A 94 8.13 -25.17 -15.10
C LYS A 94 8.04 -23.66 -15.02
N ILE A 95 8.84 -23.07 -14.14
CA ILE A 95 9.02 -21.62 -14.04
C ILE A 95 10.22 -21.23 -14.91
N HIS A 96 9.98 -20.34 -15.88
CA HIS A 96 11.01 -19.77 -16.73
C HIS A 96 11.30 -18.33 -16.32
N SER A 97 12.56 -17.93 -16.41
CA SER A 97 12.99 -16.56 -16.19
C SER A 97 13.94 -16.07 -17.28
N LYS A 98 13.81 -14.81 -17.67
CA LYS A 98 14.70 -14.15 -18.64
C LYS A 98 15.15 -12.79 -18.12
N TYR A 99 16.44 -12.53 -18.19
CA TYR A 99 17.01 -11.25 -17.81
C TYR A 99 16.56 -10.14 -18.78
N LYS A 100 15.98 -9.05 -18.24
CA LYS A 100 15.53 -7.89 -19.04
C LYS A 100 16.65 -6.85 -19.20
N GLY A 101 17.44 -6.64 -18.16
CA GLY A 101 18.48 -5.61 -18.12
C GLY A 101 18.69 -5.07 -16.70
N PRO A 102 19.76 -4.29 -16.48
CA PRO A 102 19.91 -3.53 -15.25
C PRO A 102 18.79 -2.49 -15.17
N VAL A 103 18.34 -2.16 -13.96
CA VAL A 103 17.57 -0.92 -13.79
C VAL A 103 18.55 0.20 -14.08
N ASP A 104 18.29 1.05 -15.07
CA ASP A 104 19.08 2.28 -15.23
C ASP A 104 19.04 3.00 -13.88
N SER A 105 20.19 3.04 -13.21
CA SER A 105 20.39 3.95 -12.09
C SER A 105 20.42 5.33 -12.72
N GLU A 106 19.32 6.08 -12.65
CA GLU A 106 19.38 7.51 -12.93
C GLU A 106 20.42 8.10 -11.99
N ASN A 107 21.55 8.53 -12.57
CA ASN A 107 22.67 9.16 -11.89
C ASN A 107 22.39 10.64 -11.62
#